data_AF-A0A843HFZ2-F1
#
_entry.id   AF-A0A843HFZ2-F1
#
_cell.length_a   1.000
_cell.length_b   1.000
_cell.length_c   1.000
_cell.angle_alpha   90.00
_cell.angle_beta   90.00
_cell.angle_gamma   90.00
#
_symmetry.space_group_name_H-M   'P 1'
#
loop_
_entity.id
_entity.type
_entity.pdbx_description
1 polymer ?
#
loop_
_entity_poly.entity_id
_entity_poly.type
_entity_poly.pdbx_seq_one_letter_code
_entity_poly.pdbx_strand_id
1 'polypeptide(L)'
;QVSLWDDDTDISFVEGSALIIENPSITSQQNHLRLSITNSSTIRKARQDEAEAMLSMREIEAKLFVEKYIEDIEEEDAHIKVKATIEQINGDKILYAMCPNCNKRITQSEEGYICDICGEKIEKPDYLMIISCVLQDETGTVSATFFRKQAEDLIGASTQDVIEIFEQTGDETSMASRIEDLVGHEVTIIADSTYNEYEEDIRLNVRKTIIVT
;
A
#
# COMPACT_ATOMS: atom_id res chain seq x y z
N GLN A 1 -10.63 6.44 -15.43
CA GLN A 1 -9.22 6.88 -15.53
C GLN A 1 -9.16 8.17 -16.35
N VAL A 2 -8.38 9.16 -15.92
CA VAL A 2 -8.17 10.45 -16.62
C VAL A 2 -6.71 10.54 -17.08
N SER A 3 -6.46 10.97 -18.31
CA SER A 3 -5.10 11.22 -18.83
C SER A 3 -4.89 12.72 -19.05
N LEU A 4 -3.83 13.26 -18.45
CA LEU A 4 -3.37 14.66 -18.60
C LEU A 4 -2.26 14.73 -19.66
N TRP A 5 -2.16 15.85 -20.37
CA TRP A 5 -1.16 16.09 -21.42
C TRP A 5 -0.58 17.50 -21.30
N ASP A 6 0.64 17.70 -21.82
CA ASP A 6 1.33 19.00 -21.90
C ASP A 6 1.35 19.77 -20.55
N ASP A 7 1.04 21.07 -20.57
CA ASP A 7 1.12 21.97 -19.40
C ASP A 7 0.12 21.58 -18.28
N ASP A 8 -0.89 20.75 -18.57
CA ASP A 8 -1.84 20.25 -17.57
C ASP A 8 -1.22 19.21 -16.62
N THR A 9 -0.02 18.70 -16.93
CA THR A 9 0.72 17.77 -16.05
C THR A 9 1.33 18.45 -14.83
N ASP A 10 1.52 19.76 -14.86
CA ASP A 10 2.08 20.55 -13.76
C ASP A 10 1.03 20.90 -12.68
N ILE A 11 -0.24 20.56 -12.90
CA ILE A 11 -1.32 20.85 -11.95
C ILE A 11 -1.23 19.89 -10.76
N SER A 12 -0.82 20.41 -9.60
CA SER A 12 -0.84 19.65 -8.34
C SER A 12 -2.25 19.58 -7.76
N PHE A 13 -2.79 18.37 -7.66
CA PHE A 13 -4.06 18.09 -7.01
C PHE A 13 -3.83 17.54 -5.60
N VAL A 14 -4.52 18.10 -4.61
CA VAL A 14 -4.52 17.56 -3.25
C VAL A 14 -5.55 16.44 -3.18
N GLU A 15 -5.19 15.29 -2.62
CA GLU A 15 -6.12 14.17 -2.38
C GLU A 15 -7.38 14.68 -1.67
N GLY A 16 -8.56 14.33 -2.21
CA GLY A 16 -9.85 14.82 -1.72
C GLY A 16 -10.37 16.10 -2.35
N SER A 17 -9.60 16.77 -3.20
CA SER A 17 -10.10 17.93 -3.94
C SER A 17 -11.15 17.52 -4.96
N ALA A 18 -12.32 18.14 -4.91
CA ALA A 18 -13.31 18.07 -5.98
C ALA A 18 -12.82 18.86 -7.21
N LEU A 19 -12.81 18.19 -8.36
CA LEU A 19 -12.37 18.77 -9.63
C LEU A 19 -13.49 18.69 -10.66
N ILE A 20 -13.61 19.74 -11.47
CA ILE A 20 -14.49 19.79 -12.61
C ILE A 20 -13.63 19.70 -13.87
N ILE A 21 -13.95 18.73 -14.72
CA ILE A 21 -13.38 18.59 -16.06
C ILE A 21 -14.46 18.99 -17.05
N GLU A 22 -14.24 20.11 -17.74
CA GLU A 22 -15.15 20.65 -18.75
C GLU A 22 -14.71 20.16 -20.13
N ASN A 23 -15.67 19.70 -20.93
CA ASN A 23 -15.47 19.17 -22.30
C ASN A 23 -14.39 18.06 -22.42
N PRO A 24 -14.39 17.01 -21.57
CA PRO A 24 -13.48 15.89 -21.75
C PRO A 24 -13.84 15.12 -23.02
N SER A 25 -12.83 14.59 -23.70
CA SER A 25 -13.03 13.56 -24.72
C SER A 25 -13.32 12.23 -24.04
N ILE A 26 -14.45 11.60 -24.36
CA ILE A 26 -14.91 10.37 -23.70
C ILE A 26 -14.79 9.20 -24.68
N THR A 27 -14.05 8.17 -24.29
CA THR A 27 -13.89 6.93 -25.04
C THR A 27 -14.27 5.75 -24.16
N SER A 28 -14.99 4.77 -24.70
CA SER A 28 -15.22 3.49 -24.02
C SER A 28 -14.19 2.47 -24.47
N GLN A 29 -13.45 1.88 -23.52
CA GLN A 29 -12.52 0.78 -23.76
C GLN A 29 -12.76 -0.32 -22.72
N GLN A 30 -12.92 -1.57 -23.18
CA GLN A 30 -13.05 -2.75 -22.30
C GLN A 30 -14.04 -2.55 -21.14
N ASN A 31 -15.22 -1.98 -21.43
CA ASN A 31 -16.28 -1.73 -20.45
C ASN A 31 -15.95 -0.67 -19.37
N HIS A 32 -14.87 0.10 -19.55
CA HIS A 32 -14.54 1.26 -18.73
C HIS A 32 -14.62 2.56 -19.55
N LEU A 33 -15.16 3.61 -18.92
CA LEU A 33 -15.13 4.96 -19.48
C LEU A 33 -13.75 5.58 -19.23
N ARG A 34 -13.10 6.00 -20.31
CA ARG A 34 -11.86 6.76 -20.29
C ARG A 34 -12.14 8.21 -20.66
N LEU A 35 -11.74 9.13 -19.79
CA LEU A 35 -11.80 10.55 -20.05
C LEU A 35 -10.39 11.02 -20.43
N SER A 36 -10.28 11.71 -21.56
CA SER A 36 -9.03 12.30 -22.06
C SER A 36 -9.18 13.80 -22.12
N ILE A 37 -8.17 14.51 -21.61
CA ILE A 37 -8.14 15.96 -21.59
C ILE A 37 -7.37 16.41 -22.82
N THR A 38 -8.01 17.17 -23.70
CA THR A 38 -7.42 17.67 -24.95
C THR A 38 -7.33 19.19 -24.89
N ASN A 39 -6.77 19.83 -25.91
CA ASN A 39 -6.63 21.30 -25.98
C ASN A 39 -7.97 22.07 -25.86
N SER A 40 -9.12 21.41 -26.01
CA SER A 40 -10.46 21.99 -25.82
C SER A 40 -11.06 21.72 -24.44
N SER A 41 -10.41 20.91 -23.62
CA SER A 41 -10.84 20.57 -22.27
C SER A 41 -10.28 21.57 -21.27
N THR A 42 -10.92 21.70 -20.11
CA THR A 42 -10.41 22.54 -19.01
C THR A 42 -10.59 21.82 -17.69
N ILE A 43 -9.57 21.89 -16.82
CA ILE A 43 -9.64 21.37 -15.46
C ILE A 43 -9.63 22.53 -14.49
N ARG A 44 -10.52 22.50 -13.52
CA ARG A 44 -10.53 23.46 -12.41
C ARG A 44 -10.97 22.81 -11.12
N LYS A 45 -10.66 23.46 -9.99
CA LYS A 45 -11.27 23.12 -8.70
C LYS A 45 -12.78 23.40 -8.77
N ALA A 46 -13.56 22.51 -8.16
CA ALA A 46 -14.99 22.72 -7.97
C ALA A 46 -15.22 23.95 -7.08
N ARG A 47 -16.28 24.70 -7.35
CA ARG A 47 -16.78 25.71 -6.43
C ARG A 47 -17.39 25.04 -5.20
N GLN A 48 -17.61 25.81 -4.13
CA GLN A 48 -18.10 25.26 -2.87
C GLN A 48 -19.47 24.57 -3.04
N ASP A 49 -20.39 25.18 -3.77
CA ASP A 49 -21.72 24.63 -4.09
C ASP A 49 -21.64 23.36 -4.96
N GLU A 50 -20.74 23.35 -5.94
CA GLU A 50 -20.48 22.16 -6.78
C GLU A 50 -19.87 21.01 -5.97
N ALA A 51 -18.94 21.32 -5.05
CA ALA A 51 -18.28 20.36 -4.20
C ALA A 51 -19.23 19.77 -3.14
N GLU A 52 -20.11 20.59 -2.56
CA GLU A 52 -21.15 20.13 -1.61
C GLU A 52 -22.20 19.23 -2.26
N ALA A 53 -22.41 19.35 -3.58
CA ALA A 53 -23.29 18.47 -4.36
C ALA A 53 -22.61 17.14 -4.78
N MET A 54 -21.29 17.04 -4.66
CA MET A 54 -20.56 15.80 -4.90
C MET A 54 -20.65 14.87 -3.69
N LEU A 55 -20.45 13.57 -3.95
CA LEU A 55 -20.25 12.60 -2.86
C LEU A 55 -19.00 13.02 -2.08
N SER A 56 -19.12 13.00 -0.75
CA SER A 56 -17.95 13.17 0.12
C SER A 56 -16.95 12.04 -0.12
N MET A 57 -15.67 12.30 0.20
CA MET A 57 -14.62 11.27 0.12
C MET A 57 -15.03 10.00 0.87
N ARG A 58 -15.64 10.13 2.05
CA ARG A 58 -16.14 9.01 2.86
C ARG A 58 -17.23 8.21 2.14
N GLU A 59 -18.14 8.88 1.44
CA GLU A 59 -19.19 8.20 0.65
C GLU A 59 -18.64 7.53 -0.61
N ILE A 60 -17.63 8.13 -1.24
CA ILE A 60 -16.91 7.52 -2.36
C ILE A 60 -16.19 6.25 -1.89
N GLU A 61 -15.45 6.33 -0.78
CA GLU A 61 -14.77 5.20 -0.18
C GLU A 61 -15.75 4.09 0.23
N ALA A 62 -16.88 4.43 0.86
CA ALA A 62 -17.91 3.46 1.23
C ALA A 62 -18.56 2.76 0.01
N LYS A 63 -18.53 3.39 -1.17
CA LYS A 63 -19.01 2.77 -2.42
C LYS A 63 -17.94 1.98 -3.15
N LEU A 64 -16.66 2.34 -2.97
CA LEU A 64 -15.54 1.68 -3.63
C LEU A 64 -15.02 0.48 -2.84
N PHE A 65 -15.11 0.53 -1.52
CA PHE A 65 -14.57 -0.47 -0.62
C PHE A 65 -15.69 -1.10 0.19
N VAL A 66 -15.88 -2.40 0.00
CA VAL A 66 -16.85 -3.18 0.78
C VAL A 66 -16.21 -3.47 2.12
N GLU A 67 -16.85 -2.99 3.20
CA GLU A 67 -16.43 -3.32 4.56
C GLU A 67 -16.79 -4.77 4.87
N LYS A 68 -15.82 -5.55 5.34
CA LYS A 68 -15.98 -6.95 5.71
C LYS A 68 -15.39 -7.20 7.10
N TYR A 69 -16.06 -8.07 7.85
CA TYR A 69 -15.49 -8.72 9.02
C TYR A 69 -14.51 -9.81 8.58
N ILE A 70 -13.57 -10.17 9.46
CA ILE A 70 -12.54 -11.17 9.15
C ILE A 70 -13.16 -12.51 8.75
N GLU A 71 -14.24 -12.95 9.41
CA GLU A 71 -14.92 -14.21 9.08
C GLU A 71 -15.58 -14.24 7.68
N ASP A 72 -15.92 -13.06 7.15
CA ASP A 72 -16.62 -12.90 5.86
C ASP A 72 -15.66 -12.71 4.67
N ILE A 73 -14.35 -12.74 4.92
CA ILE A 73 -13.34 -12.60 3.87
C ILE A 73 -13.30 -13.88 3.05
N GLU A 74 -13.50 -13.74 1.75
CA GLU A 74 -13.40 -14.84 0.79
C GLU A 74 -12.07 -14.79 0.06
N GLU A 75 -11.73 -15.90 -0.61
CA GLU A 75 -10.57 -15.97 -1.50
C GLU A 75 -10.76 -14.99 -2.67
N GLU A 76 -9.69 -14.30 -3.06
CA GLU A 76 -9.67 -13.34 -4.18
C GLU A 76 -10.54 -12.08 -4.02
N ASP A 77 -11.03 -11.80 -2.81
CA ASP A 77 -11.61 -10.50 -2.47
C ASP A 77 -10.63 -9.38 -2.81
N ALA A 78 -11.10 -8.35 -3.50
CA ALA A 78 -10.28 -7.21 -3.88
C ALA A 78 -10.86 -5.91 -3.33
N HIS A 79 -9.98 -5.02 -2.89
CA HIS A 79 -10.35 -3.69 -2.37
C HIS A 79 -11.36 -3.75 -1.21
N ILE A 80 -11.23 -4.74 -0.33
CA ILE A 80 -12.07 -4.83 0.87
C ILE A 80 -11.53 -3.92 1.97
N LYS A 81 -12.44 -3.39 2.78
CA LYS A 81 -12.11 -2.59 3.97
C LYS A 81 -12.24 -3.45 5.21
N VAL A 82 -11.17 -3.56 5.99
CA VAL A 82 -11.15 -4.32 7.24
C VAL A 82 -10.76 -3.37 8.37
N LYS A 83 -11.51 -3.44 9.48
CA LYS A 83 -11.18 -2.74 10.74
C LYS A 83 -10.83 -3.80 11.77
N ALA A 84 -9.62 -3.70 12.32
CA ALA A 84 -9.12 -4.70 13.24
C ALA A 84 -8.08 -4.08 14.19
N THR A 85 -7.72 -4.81 15.24
CA THR A 85 -6.62 -4.48 16.14
C THR A 85 -5.38 -5.29 15.75
N ILE A 86 -4.19 -4.70 15.85
CA ILE A 86 -2.94 -5.45 15.67
C ILE A 86 -2.75 -6.35 16.90
N GLU A 87 -2.90 -7.67 16.73
CA GLU A 87 -2.68 -8.65 17.79
C GLU A 87 -1.20 -9.00 17.92
N GLN A 88 -0.52 -9.20 16.79
CA GLN A 88 0.90 -9.54 16.72
C GLN A 88 1.53 -8.85 15.52
N ILE A 89 2.81 -8.49 15.61
CA ILE A 89 3.54 -7.84 14.52
C ILE A 89 4.97 -8.37 14.48
N ASN A 90 5.46 -8.70 13.28
CA ASN A 90 6.83 -9.17 13.09
C ASN A 90 7.76 -7.96 12.85
N GLY A 91 8.47 -7.57 13.90
CA GLY A 91 9.45 -6.48 13.88
C GLY A 91 10.90 -6.94 13.65
N ASP A 92 11.19 -8.24 13.72
CA ASP A 92 12.56 -8.75 13.73
C ASP A 92 13.25 -8.64 12.38
N LYS A 93 12.50 -8.89 11.30
CA LYS A 93 13.03 -8.88 9.93
C LYS A 93 12.10 -8.16 8.98
N ILE A 94 12.28 -6.85 8.91
CA ILE A 94 11.45 -5.98 8.07
C ILE A 94 12.11 -5.58 6.75
N LEU A 95 13.44 -5.69 6.64
CA LEU A 95 14.17 -5.38 5.41
C LEU A 95 14.58 -6.66 4.67
N TYR A 96 14.25 -6.70 3.38
CA TYR A 96 14.59 -7.82 2.50
C TYR A 96 15.48 -7.32 1.37
N ALA A 97 16.67 -7.92 1.25
CA ALA A 97 17.60 -7.59 0.19
C ALA A 97 17.06 -8.06 -1.18
N MET A 98 17.19 -7.18 -2.17
CA MET A 98 16.71 -7.33 -3.54
C MET A 98 17.85 -7.07 -4.51
N CYS A 99 17.92 -7.86 -5.57
CA CYS A 99 18.83 -7.61 -6.68
C CYS A 99 18.43 -6.33 -7.41
N PRO A 100 19.32 -5.33 -7.56
CA PRO A 100 19.02 -4.07 -8.24
C PRO A 100 18.74 -4.26 -9.75
N ASN A 101 19.24 -5.36 -10.35
CA ASN A 101 19.09 -5.61 -11.78
C ASN A 101 17.76 -6.28 -12.14
N CYS A 102 17.25 -7.19 -11.30
CA CYS A 102 16.06 -8.00 -11.63
C CYS A 102 14.93 -7.93 -10.59
N ASN A 103 15.09 -7.16 -9.50
CA ASN A 103 14.10 -7.02 -8.43
C ASN A 103 13.64 -8.35 -7.83
N LYS A 104 14.55 -9.33 -7.71
CA LYS A 104 14.29 -10.59 -7.02
C LYS A 104 14.99 -10.60 -5.68
N ARG A 105 14.36 -11.25 -4.70
CA ARG A 105 14.93 -11.41 -3.37
C ARG A 105 16.26 -12.15 -3.47
N ILE A 106 17.26 -11.65 -2.77
CA ILE A 106 18.58 -12.25 -2.66
C ILE A 106 18.90 -12.51 -1.19
N THR A 107 19.74 -13.51 -0.93
CA THR A 107 20.16 -13.87 0.42
C THR A 107 21.66 -13.66 0.54
N GLN A 108 22.12 -13.24 1.71
CA GLN A 108 23.54 -13.10 1.98
C GLN A 108 24.16 -14.48 2.18
N SER A 109 25.24 -14.78 1.45
CA SER A 109 26.10 -15.95 1.68
C SER A 109 27.45 -15.50 2.25
N GLU A 110 28.32 -16.45 2.59
CA GLU A 110 29.70 -16.17 3.02
C GLU A 110 30.51 -15.38 1.97
N GLU A 111 30.12 -15.47 0.69
CA GLU A 111 30.78 -14.79 -0.44
C GLU A 111 30.15 -13.43 -0.78
N GLY A 112 29.12 -13.00 -0.05
CA GLY A 112 28.35 -11.77 -0.28
C GLY A 112 26.93 -12.06 -0.81
N TYR A 113 26.27 -11.06 -1.40
CA TYR A 113 24.99 -11.27 -2.05
C TYR A 113 25.20 -11.81 -3.47
N ILE A 114 24.57 -12.93 -3.80
CA ILE A 114 24.57 -13.48 -5.17
C ILE A 114 23.13 -13.58 -5.64
N CYS A 115 22.85 -13.08 -6.85
CA CYS A 115 21.54 -13.19 -7.45
C CYS A 115 21.40 -14.51 -8.21
N ASP A 116 20.46 -15.37 -7.81
CA ASP A 116 20.21 -16.66 -8.48
C ASP A 116 19.69 -16.53 -9.92
N ILE A 117 19.11 -15.36 -10.26
CA ILE A 117 18.58 -15.10 -11.60
C ILE A 117 19.65 -14.51 -12.52
N CYS A 118 20.43 -13.56 -12.03
CA CYS A 118 21.44 -12.86 -12.84
C CYS A 118 22.80 -13.58 -12.83
N GLY A 119 23.09 -14.39 -11.81
CA GLY A 119 24.39 -14.99 -11.58
C GLY A 119 25.47 -13.99 -11.15
N GLU A 120 25.09 -12.76 -10.82
CA GLU A 120 26.00 -11.68 -10.48
C GLU A 120 26.15 -11.50 -8.97
N LYS A 121 27.36 -11.15 -8.56
CA LYS A 121 27.65 -10.71 -7.19
C LYS A 121 27.18 -9.27 -7.01
N ILE A 122 26.36 -9.05 -5.99
CA ILE A 122 25.79 -7.76 -5.63
C ILE A 122 26.57 -7.20 -4.43
N GLU A 123 27.23 -6.06 -4.62
CA GLU A 123 27.95 -5.38 -3.53
C GLU A 123 26.99 -4.59 -2.63
N LYS A 124 26.03 -3.89 -3.24
CA LYS A 124 25.02 -3.12 -2.54
C LYS A 124 23.61 -3.53 -3.02
N PRO A 125 22.84 -4.28 -2.20
CA PRO A 125 21.48 -4.63 -2.54
C PRO A 125 20.55 -3.42 -2.41
N ASP A 126 19.45 -3.45 -3.15
CA ASP A 126 18.28 -2.64 -2.83
C ASP A 126 17.52 -3.31 -1.69
N TYR A 127 16.80 -2.55 -0.87
CA TYR A 127 15.97 -3.10 0.19
C TYR A 127 14.50 -2.88 -0.07
N LEU A 128 13.73 -3.92 0.20
CA LEU A 128 12.29 -3.91 0.23
C LEU A 128 11.83 -4.05 1.68
N MET A 129 11.11 -3.04 2.18
CA MET A 129 10.48 -3.13 3.48
C MET A 129 9.17 -3.93 3.40
N ILE A 130 9.04 -4.93 4.26
CA ILE A 130 7.84 -5.75 4.41
C ILE A 130 7.59 -5.95 5.90
N ILE A 131 6.36 -5.69 6.34
CA ILE A 131 5.93 -5.94 7.72
C ILE A 131 4.72 -6.86 7.67
N SER A 132 4.81 -7.99 8.36
CA SER A 132 3.69 -8.91 8.54
C SER A 132 3.12 -8.75 9.94
N CYS A 133 1.80 -8.75 10.06
CA CYS A 133 1.11 -8.73 11.33
C CYS A 133 -0.10 -9.67 11.33
N VAL A 134 -0.59 -9.98 12.52
CA VAL A 134 -1.87 -10.64 12.73
C VAL A 134 -2.86 -9.56 13.19
N LEU A 135 -3.96 -9.45 12.47
CA LEU A 135 -5.05 -8.55 12.77
C LEU A 135 -6.19 -9.34 13.41
N GLN A 136 -6.83 -8.76 14.41
CA GLN A 136 -7.93 -9.36 15.14
C GLN A 136 -9.15 -8.42 15.19
N ASP A 137 -10.33 -8.96 14.91
CA ASP A 137 -11.61 -8.29 15.16
C ASP A 137 -12.49 -9.17 16.07
N GLU A 138 -13.77 -8.84 16.19
CA GLU A 138 -14.73 -9.60 17.00
C GLU A 138 -15.08 -10.98 16.43
N THR A 139 -14.74 -11.25 15.17
CA THR A 139 -15.10 -12.46 14.42
C THR A 139 -13.93 -13.42 14.25
N GLY A 140 -12.69 -12.93 14.24
CA GLY A 140 -11.51 -13.79 14.13
C GLY A 140 -10.19 -13.05 13.99
N THR A 141 -9.20 -13.77 13.47
CA THR A 141 -7.84 -13.28 13.24
C THR A 141 -7.42 -13.54 11.80
N VAL A 142 -6.67 -12.62 11.18
CA VAL A 142 -6.16 -12.78 9.82
C VAL A 142 -4.74 -12.23 9.70
N SER A 143 -3.91 -12.91 8.93
CA SER A 143 -2.56 -12.44 8.61
C SER A 143 -2.62 -11.31 7.57
N ALA A 144 -1.96 -10.18 7.83
CA ALA A 144 -1.84 -9.07 6.90
C ALA A 144 -0.37 -8.75 6.62
N THR A 145 -0.08 -8.36 5.38
CA THR A 145 1.26 -7.97 4.94
C THR A 145 1.26 -6.58 4.32
N PHE A 146 2.09 -5.71 4.89
CA PHE A 146 2.33 -4.34 4.45
C PHE A 146 3.63 -4.34 3.63
N PHE A 147 3.55 -3.86 2.39
CA PHE A 147 4.70 -3.79 1.48
C PHE A 147 5.10 -2.34 1.24
N ARG A 148 6.40 -2.07 1.10
CA ARG A 148 6.92 -0.76 0.65
C ARG A 148 6.30 0.40 1.45
N LYS A 149 5.62 1.32 0.77
CA LYS A 149 4.99 2.50 1.33
C LYS A 149 3.99 2.16 2.44
N GLN A 150 3.24 1.06 2.31
CA GLN A 150 2.29 0.67 3.35
C GLN A 150 2.99 0.27 4.65
N ALA A 151 4.19 -0.31 4.56
CA ALA A 151 5.02 -0.59 5.73
C ALA A 151 5.61 0.71 6.31
N GLU A 152 6.05 1.64 5.46
CA GLU A 152 6.56 2.95 5.88
C GLU A 152 5.49 3.75 6.62
N ASP A 153 4.28 3.79 6.07
CA ASP A 153 3.13 4.47 6.64
C ASP A 153 2.72 3.83 7.98
N LEU A 154 2.86 2.50 8.13
CA LEU A 154 2.54 1.78 9.36
C LEU A 154 3.49 2.15 10.52
N ILE A 155 4.79 2.26 10.25
CA ILE A 155 5.79 2.54 11.30
C ILE A 155 6.17 4.01 11.40
N GLY A 156 5.76 4.84 10.44
CA GLY A 156 6.12 6.25 10.36
C GLY A 156 7.62 6.47 10.15
N ALA A 157 8.27 5.64 9.32
CA ALA A 157 9.68 5.77 8.94
C ALA A 157 9.85 5.28 7.50
N SER A 158 10.66 5.98 6.71
CA SER A 158 10.93 5.55 5.34
C SER A 158 11.86 4.34 5.33
N THR A 159 11.81 3.55 4.25
CA THR A 159 12.74 2.42 4.07
C THR A 159 14.19 2.90 4.15
N GLN A 160 14.49 4.10 3.64
CA GLN A 160 15.82 4.70 3.67
C GLN A 160 16.28 5.01 5.10
N ASP A 161 15.40 5.59 5.94
CA ASP A 161 15.72 5.86 7.35
C ASP A 161 16.04 4.58 8.10
N VAL A 162 15.27 3.51 7.84
CA VAL A 162 15.48 2.19 8.47
C VAL A 162 16.81 1.58 8.04
N ILE A 163 17.19 1.69 6.75
CA ILE A 163 18.50 1.24 6.25
C ILE A 163 19.64 1.99 6.96
N GLU A 164 19.52 3.32 7.11
CA GLU A 164 20.56 4.13 7.76
C GLU A 164 20.74 3.76 9.23
N ILE A 165 19.64 3.48 9.94
CA ILE A 165 19.69 2.98 11.32
C ILE A 165 20.39 1.62 11.38
N PHE A 166 20.06 0.72 10.45
CA PHE A 166 20.70 -0.59 10.36
C PHE A 166 22.21 -0.48 10.08
N GLU A 167 22.63 0.37 9.15
CA GLU A 167 24.05 0.58 8.82
C GLU A 167 24.84 1.20 10.00
N GLN A 168 24.20 2.03 10.83
CA GLN A 168 24.83 2.67 12.00
C GLN A 168 24.95 1.73 13.21
N THR A 169 23.93 0.91 13.44
CA THR A 169 23.83 0.02 14.61
C THR A 169 24.44 -1.35 14.37
N GLY A 170 24.44 -1.80 13.10
CA GLY A 170 24.77 -3.18 12.73
C GLY A 170 23.73 -4.20 13.20
N ASP A 171 22.55 -3.76 13.63
CA ASP A 171 21.51 -4.59 14.24
C ASP A 171 20.17 -4.43 13.51
N GLU A 172 19.74 -5.50 12.82
CA GLU A 172 18.48 -5.57 12.08
C GLU A 172 17.25 -5.40 12.99
N THR A 173 17.38 -5.67 14.29
CA THR A 173 16.29 -5.60 15.28
C THR A 173 16.13 -4.22 15.92
N SER A 174 16.91 -3.22 15.50
CA SER A 174 16.88 -1.87 16.06
C SER A 174 15.49 -1.21 16.03
N MET A 175 14.62 -1.64 15.11
CA MET A 175 13.24 -1.16 14.99
C MET A 175 12.21 -2.05 15.69
N ALA A 176 12.59 -3.24 16.16
CA ALA A 176 11.66 -4.25 16.69
C ALA A 176 10.82 -3.69 17.85
N SER A 177 11.46 -3.07 18.84
CA SER A 177 10.75 -2.47 20.00
C SER A 177 9.71 -1.43 19.59
N ARG A 178 10.05 -0.50 18.69
CA ARG A 178 9.12 0.52 18.19
C ARG A 178 7.97 -0.07 17.39
N ILE A 179 8.21 -1.19 16.71
CA ILE A 179 7.18 -1.89 15.94
C ILE A 179 6.26 -2.68 16.87
N GLU A 180 6.81 -3.33 17.91
CA GLU A 180 6.04 -4.02 18.94
C GLU A 180 5.09 -3.09 19.70
N ASP A 181 5.45 -1.82 19.88
CA ASP A 181 4.56 -0.80 20.47
C ASP A 181 3.25 -0.59 19.67
N LEU A 182 3.20 -1.02 18.40
CA LEU A 182 1.97 -0.95 17.59
C LEU A 182 0.96 -2.04 17.96
N VAL A 183 1.36 -3.08 18.70
CA VAL A 183 0.43 -4.11 19.19
C VAL A 183 -0.65 -3.47 20.07
N GLY A 184 -1.90 -3.85 19.84
CA GLY A 184 -3.07 -3.31 20.51
C GLY A 184 -3.65 -2.04 19.88
N HIS A 185 -3.02 -1.47 18.84
CA HIS A 185 -3.60 -0.35 18.10
C HIS A 185 -4.65 -0.81 17.10
N GLU A 186 -5.72 -0.02 16.98
CA GLU A 186 -6.73 -0.21 15.94
C GLU A 186 -6.20 0.30 14.59
N VAL A 187 -6.46 -0.48 13.54
CA VAL A 187 -6.10 -0.16 12.17
C VAL A 187 -7.30 -0.36 11.27
N THR A 188 -7.46 0.55 10.31
CA THR A 188 -8.35 0.36 9.16
C THR A 188 -7.49 0.18 7.92
N ILE A 189 -7.66 -0.94 7.23
CA ILE A 189 -6.89 -1.26 6.02
C ILE A 189 -7.82 -1.45 4.83
N ILE A 190 -7.32 -1.10 3.65
CA ILE A 190 -7.83 -1.59 2.38
C ILE A 190 -6.87 -2.66 1.89
N ALA A 191 -7.37 -3.86 1.61
CA ALA A 191 -6.56 -4.99 1.22
C ALA A 191 -7.20 -5.82 0.12
N ASP A 192 -6.35 -6.61 -0.55
CA ASP A 192 -6.79 -7.73 -1.37
C ASP A 192 -6.50 -9.02 -0.60
N SER A 193 -7.41 -9.99 -0.63
CA SER A 193 -7.19 -11.30 -0.05
C SER A 193 -6.42 -12.19 -1.02
N THR A 194 -5.64 -13.10 -0.48
CA THR A 194 -4.91 -14.12 -1.24
C THR A 194 -4.90 -15.38 -0.42
N TYR A 195 -5.25 -16.50 -1.06
CA TYR A 195 -5.21 -17.80 -0.42
C TYR A 195 -3.79 -18.37 -0.49
N ASN A 196 -3.30 -18.86 0.65
CA ASN A 196 -2.03 -19.56 0.73
C ASN A 196 -2.29 -21.07 0.78
N GLU A 197 -2.03 -21.75 -0.33
CA GLU A 197 -2.25 -23.20 -0.46
C GLU A 197 -1.46 -24.05 0.54
N TYR A 198 -0.32 -23.55 1.05
CA TYR A 198 0.53 -24.32 1.96
C TYR A 198 0.04 -24.35 3.39
N GLU A 199 -0.51 -23.23 3.86
CA GLU A 199 -1.00 -23.06 5.24
C GLU A 199 -2.53 -23.16 5.32
N GLU A 200 -3.20 -23.27 4.17
CA GLU A 200 -4.65 -23.30 4.04
C GLU A 200 -5.32 -22.09 4.72
N ASP A 201 -4.68 -20.92 4.61
CA ASP A 201 -5.11 -19.67 5.25
C ASP A 201 -5.29 -18.52 4.25
N ILE A 202 -6.18 -17.59 4.59
CA ILE A 202 -6.35 -16.32 3.85
C ILE A 202 -5.37 -15.30 4.42
N ARG A 203 -4.65 -14.63 3.52
CA ARG A 203 -3.76 -13.50 3.84
C ARG A 203 -4.22 -12.23 3.16
N LEU A 204 -4.08 -11.12 3.86
CA LEU A 204 -4.38 -9.80 3.35
C LEU A 204 -3.13 -9.10 2.86
N ASN A 205 -3.13 -8.71 1.58
CA ASN A 205 -2.13 -7.84 1.01
C ASN A 205 -2.61 -6.40 1.11
N VAL A 206 -2.02 -5.63 2.02
CA VAL A 206 -2.46 -4.26 2.32
C VAL A 206 -2.11 -3.33 1.17
N ARG A 207 -3.12 -2.61 0.66
CA ARG A 207 -3.03 -1.60 -0.40
C ARG A 207 -3.00 -0.18 0.15
N LYS A 208 -3.73 0.07 1.23
CA LYS A 208 -3.80 1.38 1.88
C LYS A 208 -4.08 1.20 3.36
N THR A 209 -3.41 2.00 4.18
CA THR A 209 -3.71 2.12 5.60
C THR A 209 -4.46 3.44 5.81
N ILE A 210 -5.62 3.40 6.47
CA ILE A 210 -6.44 4.57 6.75
C ILE A 210 -6.41 4.79 8.26
N ILE A 211 -5.54 5.73 8.67
CA ILE A 211 -5.40 6.38 9.99
C ILE A 211 -5.33 5.43 11.20
N VAL A 212 -4.14 5.45 11.81
CA VAL A 212 -3.85 5.10 13.20
C VAL A 212 -3.84 6.43 13.97
N THR A 213 -4.70 6.58 14.99
CA THR A 213 -4.57 7.62 16.02
C THR A 213 -4.76 6.98 17.38
#